data_AF-A0A6P0T2S2-F1
#
_entry.id   AF-A0A6P0T2S2-F1
#
_cell.length_a   1.000
_cell.length_b   1.000
_cell.length_c   1.000
_cell.angle_alpha   90.00
_cell.angle_beta   90.00
_cell.angle_gamma   90.00
#
_symmetry.space_group_name_H-M   'P 1'
#
loop_
_entity.id
_entity.type
_entity.pdbx_description
1 polymer ?
#
loop_
_entity_poly.entity_id
_entity_poly.type
_entity_poly.pdbx_seq_one_letter_code
_entity_poly.pdbx_strand_id
1 'polypeptide(L)'
;MTTGFGMTGGFLRIPKEDSWICNMSAGGSTTVGEPDEDEIRIAETIIPSFLEQGIVIFGFDTLVDDDGKRVLSEINTLNVTGLEEAQTHSGKPVVQESSDLMWSYICEHIG
;
A
#
# COMPACT_ATOMS: atom_id res chain seq x y z
N MET A 1 0.85 -0.93 -1.59
CA MET A 1 0.44 0.48 -1.74
C MET A 1 -0.88 0.52 -2.47
N THR A 2 -1.78 1.39 -2.01
CA THR A 2 -3.16 1.44 -2.49
C THR A 2 -3.60 2.87 -2.72
N THR A 3 -4.26 3.08 -3.85
CA THR A 3 -4.90 4.34 -4.21
C THR A 3 -6.41 4.12 -4.30
N GLY A 4 -7.17 5.20 -4.47
CA GLY A 4 -8.61 5.13 -4.79
C GLY A 4 -8.96 4.33 -6.05
N PHE A 5 -7.96 4.00 -6.89
CA PHE A 5 -8.14 3.17 -8.09
C PHE A 5 -7.76 1.69 -7.89
N GLY A 6 -7.30 1.31 -6.70
CA GLY A 6 -6.89 -0.06 -6.38
C GLY A 6 -5.43 -0.16 -5.95
N MET A 7 -4.93 -1.40 -5.85
CA MET A 7 -3.55 -1.67 -5.46
C MET A 7 -2.57 -1.33 -6.59
N THR A 8 -1.53 -0.56 -6.26
CA THR A 8 -0.49 -0.13 -7.24
C THR A 8 0.81 -0.93 -7.13
N GLY A 9 0.95 -1.76 -6.09
CA GLY A 9 2.09 -2.66 -5.91
C GLY A 9 2.19 -3.20 -4.48
N GLY A 10 3.02 -4.23 -4.28
CA GLY A 10 3.27 -4.85 -2.98
C GLY A 10 4.77 -5.13 -2.76
N PHE A 11 5.17 -5.19 -1.50
CA PHE A 11 6.54 -5.51 -1.11
C PHE A 11 6.53 -6.49 0.05
N LEU A 12 7.28 -7.58 -0.09
CA LEU A 12 7.57 -8.45 1.02
C LEU A 12 8.74 -7.86 1.81
N ARG A 13 8.52 -7.58 3.09
CA ARG A 13 9.55 -7.07 4.00
C ARG A 13 10.14 -8.22 4.81
N ILE A 14 11.46 -8.34 4.78
CA ILE A 14 12.23 -9.39 5.45
C ILE A 14 13.02 -8.73 6.59
N PRO A 15 12.93 -9.25 7.83
CA PRO A 15 13.70 -8.68 8.93
C PRO A 15 15.18 -8.98 8.74
N LYS A 16 16.04 -8.18 9.37
CA LYS A 16 17.45 -8.55 9.53
C LYS A 16 17.61 -9.78 10.42
N GLU A 17 18.80 -10.38 10.39
CA GLU A 17 19.17 -11.47 11.29
C GLU A 17 18.91 -11.11 12.76
N ASP A 18 18.44 -12.11 13.53
CA ASP A 18 18.06 -11.98 14.94
C ASP A 18 16.99 -10.92 15.25
N SER A 19 16.16 -10.56 14.27
CA SER A 19 15.02 -9.64 14.42
C SER A 19 13.73 -10.24 13.89
N TRP A 20 12.61 -9.84 14.47
CA TRP A 20 11.27 -10.09 13.94
C TRP A 20 10.62 -8.81 13.39
N ILE A 21 11.30 -7.66 13.51
CA ILE A 21 10.84 -6.37 12.97
C ILE A 21 11.27 -6.25 11.51
N CYS A 22 10.28 -6.15 10.62
CA CYS A 22 10.47 -6.10 9.16
C CYS A 22 10.59 -4.69 8.60
N ASN A 23 10.35 -3.64 9.40
CA ASN A 23 10.43 -2.26 8.92
C ASN A 23 11.82 -1.96 8.34
N MET A 24 11.87 -1.30 7.18
CA MET A 24 13.12 -0.85 6.56
C MET A 24 13.94 0.04 7.51
N SER A 25 13.26 0.89 8.29
CA SER A 25 13.89 1.75 9.30
C SER A 25 14.60 0.97 10.43
N ALA A 26 14.25 -0.30 10.65
CA ALA A 26 14.89 -1.18 11.62
C ALA A 26 16.06 -2.00 11.02
N GLY A 27 16.38 -1.77 9.75
CA GLY A 27 17.41 -2.51 9.00
C GLY A 27 16.89 -3.75 8.27
N GLY A 28 15.57 -3.89 8.11
CA GLY A 28 14.99 -4.91 7.23
C GLY A 28 15.33 -4.67 5.76
N SER A 29 15.02 -5.66 4.92
CA SER A 29 15.11 -5.57 3.46
C SER A 29 13.74 -5.79 2.81
N THR A 30 13.63 -5.44 1.53
CA THR A 30 12.41 -5.62 0.75
C THR A 30 12.69 -6.42 -0.51
N THR A 31 11.68 -7.16 -0.94
CA THR A 31 11.60 -7.70 -2.29
C THR A 31 10.21 -7.43 -2.86
N VAL A 32 10.06 -7.48 -4.18
CA VAL A 32 8.77 -7.30 -4.84
C VAL A 32 7.83 -8.41 -4.38
N GLY A 33 6.63 -8.03 -3.94
CA GLY A 33 5.57 -8.95 -3.59
C GLY A 33 4.35 -8.69 -4.45
N GLU A 34 3.85 -9.71 -5.13
CA GLU A 34 2.55 -9.62 -5.79
C GLU A 34 1.46 -9.82 -4.73
N PRO A 35 0.44 -8.93 -4.68
CA PRO A 35 -0.67 -9.10 -3.76
C PRO A 35 -1.51 -10.31 -4.16
N ASP A 36 -2.00 -11.04 -3.15
CA ASP A 36 -2.97 -12.11 -3.38
C ASP A 36 -4.42 -11.57 -3.40
N GLU A 37 -5.37 -12.47 -3.66
CA GLU A 37 -6.79 -12.09 -3.71
C GLU A 37 -7.34 -11.58 -2.37
N ASP A 38 -6.81 -12.03 -1.23
CA ASP A 38 -7.25 -11.55 0.08
C ASP A 38 -6.77 -10.12 0.31
N GLU A 39 -5.53 -9.80 -0.07
CA GLU A 39 -4.99 -8.43 -0.04
C GLU A 39 -5.75 -7.48 -0.97
N ILE A 40 -6.14 -7.95 -2.15
CA ILE A 40 -6.99 -7.17 -3.08
C ILE A 40 -8.37 -6.92 -2.44
N ARG A 41 -9.00 -7.94 -1.84
CA ARG A 41 -10.28 -7.79 -1.14
C ARG A 41 -10.20 -6.82 0.03
N ILE A 42 -9.09 -6.81 0.78
CA ILE A 42 -8.83 -5.84 1.84
C ILE A 42 -8.86 -4.42 1.28
N ALA A 43 -8.12 -4.16 0.18
CA ALA A 43 -8.09 -2.86 -0.47
C ALA A 43 -9.49 -2.42 -0.94
N GLU A 44 -10.19 -3.27 -1.68
CA GLU A 44 -11.53 -3.00 -2.21
C GLU A 44 -12.55 -2.70 -1.11
N THR A 45 -12.41 -3.32 0.06
CA THR A 45 -13.27 -3.07 1.22
C THR A 45 -13.00 -1.71 1.87
N ILE A 46 -11.73 -1.29 1.92
CA ILE A 46 -11.31 -0.05 2.61
C ILE A 46 -11.54 1.19 1.75
N ILE A 47 -11.26 1.11 0.45
CA ILE A 47 -11.24 2.25 -0.48
C ILE A 47 -12.50 3.14 -0.38
N PRO A 48 -13.74 2.62 -0.43
CA PRO A 48 -14.94 3.49 -0.45
C PRO A 48 -15.04 4.37 0.80
N SER A 49 -14.86 3.78 1.99
CA SER A 49 -14.96 4.51 3.25
C SER A 49 -13.82 5.51 3.46
N PHE A 50 -12.64 5.23 2.90
CA PHE A 50 -11.48 6.12 2.99
C PHE A 50 -11.62 7.31 2.06
N LEU A 51 -12.12 7.11 0.84
CA LEU A 51 -12.41 8.20 -0.09
C LEU A 51 -13.46 9.17 0.48
N GLU A 52 -14.51 8.66 1.12
CA GLU A 52 -15.50 9.50 1.83
C GLU A 52 -14.87 10.38 2.92
N GLN A 53 -13.76 9.94 3.51
CA GLN A 53 -13.01 10.66 4.55
C GLN A 53 -11.87 11.52 3.98
N GLY A 54 -11.70 11.60 2.66
CA GLY A 54 -10.60 12.32 2.02
C GLY A 54 -9.24 11.64 2.07
N ILE A 55 -9.21 10.34 2.38
CA ILE A 55 -7.98 9.54 2.35
C ILE A 55 -7.87 8.90 0.96
N VAL A 56 -7.11 9.55 0.08
CA VAL A 56 -6.94 9.17 -1.33
C VAL A 56 -5.77 8.21 -1.60
N ILE A 57 -4.77 8.21 -0.72
CA ILE A 57 -3.60 7.33 -0.80
C ILE A 57 -3.39 6.73 0.58
N PHE A 58 -3.23 5.41 0.64
CA PHE A 58 -2.89 4.69 1.86
C PHE A 58 -2.02 3.47 1.57
N GLY A 59 -1.30 3.00 2.58
CA GLY A 59 -0.65 1.70 2.59
C GLY A 59 -1.29 0.84 3.65
N PHE A 60 -1.25 -0.47 3.49
CA PHE A 60 -1.56 -1.39 4.56
C PHE A 60 -0.51 -2.49 4.59
N ASP A 61 -0.29 -3.01 5.79
CA ASP A 61 0.62 -4.11 6.04
C ASP A 61 -0.18 -5.36 6.43
N THR A 62 0.33 -6.52 6.02
CA THR A 62 -0.20 -7.81 6.41
C THR A 62 0.86 -8.61 7.17
N LEU A 63 0.41 -9.49 8.05
CA LEU A 63 1.20 -10.56 8.65
C LEU A 63 0.61 -11.91 8.26
N VAL A 64 1.43 -12.95 8.24
CA VAL A 64 0.98 -14.31 7.98
C VAL A 64 0.52 -14.93 9.29
N ASP A 65 -0.72 -15.42 9.35
CA ASP A 65 -1.28 -16.12 10.51
C ASP A 65 -0.82 -17.59 10.59
N ASP A 66 -1.28 -18.31 11.60
CA ASP A 66 -0.93 -19.72 11.85
C ASP A 66 -1.44 -20.66 10.74
N ASP A 67 -2.43 -20.25 9.95
CA ASP A 67 -2.97 -20.99 8.82
C ASP A 67 -2.27 -20.64 7.49
N GLY A 68 -1.26 -19.77 7.54
CA GLY A 68 -0.51 -19.32 6.36
C GLY A 68 -1.21 -18.23 5.56
N LYS A 69 -2.26 -17.59 6.10
CA LYS A 69 -3.01 -16.53 5.42
C LYS A 69 -2.47 -15.15 5.78
N ARG A 70 -2.50 -14.24 4.81
CA ARG A 70 -2.17 -12.84 5.03
C ARG A 70 -3.36 -12.13 5.70
N VAL A 71 -3.11 -11.57 6.87
CA VAL A 71 -4.11 -10.87 7.68
C VAL A 71 -3.65 -9.43 7.89
N LEU A 72 -4.57 -8.48 7.74
CA LEU A 72 -4.34 -7.06 7.94
C LEU A 72 -3.80 -6.78 9.36
N SER A 73 -2.66 -6.09 9.46
CA SER A 73 -2.06 -5.71 10.73
C SER A 73 -2.07 -4.21 10.98
N GLU A 74 -1.87 -3.40 9.94
CA GLU A 74 -1.74 -1.95 10.05
C GLU A 74 -2.25 -1.25 8.78
N ILE A 75 -2.85 -0.06 8.94
CA ILE A 75 -3.16 0.86 7.85
C ILE A 75 -2.44 2.18 8.09
N ASN A 76 -1.70 2.64 7.09
CA ASN A 76 -0.91 3.86 7.08
C ASN A 76 -1.51 4.89 6.11
N THR A 77 -1.89 6.07 6.61
CA THR A 77 -2.55 7.13 5.83
C THR A 77 -1.75 8.42 5.70
N LEU A 78 -0.65 8.56 6.45
CA LEU A 78 0.12 9.82 6.54
C LEU A 78 1.51 9.73 5.91
N ASN A 79 2.19 8.58 6.01
CA ASN A 79 3.55 8.41 5.53
C ASN A 79 3.67 7.14 4.67
N VAL A 80 2.96 7.13 3.55
CA VAL A 80 2.97 6.00 2.63
C VAL A 80 4.22 6.10 1.76
N THR A 81 5.17 5.19 1.96
CA THR A 81 6.39 5.07 1.14
C THR A 81 6.17 4.06 0.02
N GLY A 82 7.02 4.05 -1.02
CA GLY A 82 7.02 2.99 -2.03
C GLY A 82 6.47 3.36 -3.41
N LEU A 83 6.11 4.62 -3.67
CA LEU A 83 5.52 5.06 -4.95
C LEU A 83 6.53 4.95 -6.09
N GLU A 84 7.76 5.43 -5.86
CA GLU A 84 8.84 5.37 -6.84
C GLU A 84 9.25 3.92 -7.10
N GLU A 85 9.39 3.13 -6.03
CA GLU A 85 9.70 1.71 -6.13
C GLU A 85 8.60 0.96 -6.89
N ALA A 86 7.32 1.23 -6.61
CA ALA A 86 6.21 0.61 -7.33
C ALA A 86 6.25 0.96 -8.82
N GLN A 87 6.55 2.21 -9.17
CA GLN A 87 6.75 2.64 -10.56
C GLN A 87 7.94 1.94 -11.22
N THR A 88 9.10 1.88 -10.57
CA THR A 88 10.29 1.22 -11.11
C THR A 88 10.05 -0.27 -11.39
N HIS A 89 9.39 -0.97 -10.46
CA HIS A 89 9.17 -2.41 -10.60
C HIS A 89 8.04 -2.75 -11.57
N SER A 90 6.93 -2.00 -11.54
CA SER A 90 5.78 -2.27 -12.41
C SER A 90 5.97 -1.75 -13.85
N GLY A 91 6.86 -0.78 -14.06
CA GLY A 91 7.00 -0.05 -15.32
C GLY A 91 5.80 0.86 -15.65
N LYS A 92 4.84 0.99 -14.72
CA LYS A 92 3.66 1.85 -14.85
C LYS A 92 3.93 3.24 -14.25
N PRO A 93 3.26 4.30 -14.69
CA PRO A 93 3.47 5.66 -14.19
C PRO A 93 2.79 5.89 -12.83
N VAL A 94 3.05 5.02 -11.84
CA VAL A 94 2.36 5.00 -10.53
C VAL A 94 2.43 6.34 -9.81
N VAL A 95 3.55 7.07 -9.91
CA VAL A 95 3.71 8.39 -9.27
C VAL A 95 2.76 9.41 -9.91
N GLN A 96 2.67 9.41 -11.24
CA GLN A 96 1.79 10.30 -11.98
C GLN A 96 0.33 9.94 -11.70
N GLU A 97 -0.05 8.67 -11.81
CA GLU A 97 -1.43 8.20 -11.55
C GLU A 97 -1.91 8.56 -10.14
N SER A 98 -1.02 8.43 -9.15
CA SER A 98 -1.32 8.81 -7.76
C SER A 98 -1.49 10.32 -7.60
N SER A 99 -0.68 11.12 -8.31
CA SER A 99 -0.79 12.59 -8.30
C SER A 99 -2.07 13.05 -8.98
N ASP A 100 -2.40 12.46 -10.13
CA ASP A 100 -3.62 12.73 -10.88
C ASP A 100 -4.86 12.39 -10.03
N LEU A 101 -4.85 11.25 -9.31
CA LEU A 101 -5.92 10.90 -8.37
C LEU A 101 -6.12 11.97 -7.30
N MET A 102 -5.04 12.39 -6.64
CA MET A 102 -5.12 13.41 -5.60
C MET A 102 -5.70 14.71 -6.15
N TRP A 103 -5.26 15.11 -7.34
CA TRP A 103 -5.74 16.31 -8.01
C TRP A 103 -7.22 16.21 -8.38
N SER A 104 -7.64 15.11 -9.00
CA SER A 104 -9.05 14.84 -9.32
C SER A 104 -9.93 14.91 -8.08
N TYR A 105 -9.52 14.27 -6.99
CA TYR A 105 -10.27 14.31 -5.74
C TYR A 105 -10.46 15.74 -5.22
N ILE A 106 -9.40 16.56 -5.24
CA ILE A 106 -9.45 17.97 -4.84
C ILE A 106 -10.43 18.74 -5.74
N CYS A 107 -10.32 18.59 -7.07
CA CYS A 107 -11.21 19.26 -8.02
C CYS A 107 -12.69 18.88 -7.84
N GLU A 108 -12.97 17.63 -7.48
CA GLU A 108 -14.33 17.13 -7.32
C GLU A 108 -14.99 17.53 -5.99
N HIS A 109 -14.20 17.70 -4.91
CA HIS A 109 -14.73 17.85 -3.54
C HIS A 109 -14.46 19.21 -2.90
N ILE A 110 -13.48 19.96 -3.40
CA ILE A 110 -13.03 21.24 -2.83
C ILE A 110 -13.13 22.37 -3.87
N GLY A 111 -13.05 22.04 -5.15
CA GLY A 111 -13.06 22.97 -6.29
C GLY A 111 -14.41 23.62 -6.60
#